data_AF-A0A3A1Y1R7-F1
#
_entry.id   AF-A0A3A1Y1R7-F1
#
_cell.length_a   1.000
_cell.length_b   1.000
_cell.length_c   1.000
_cell.angle_alpha   90.00
_cell.angle_beta   90.00
_cell.angle_gamma   90.00
#
_symmetry.space_group_name_H-M   'P 1'
#
loop_
_entity.id
_entity.type
_entity.pdbx_description
1 polymer ?
#
loop_
_entity_poly.entity_id
_entity_poly.type
_entity_poly.pdbx_seq_one_letter_code
_entity_poly.pdbx_strand_id
1 'polypeptide(L)'
;MAQFRVDSEQIQQAAAAVGTSVSAIRDAVNGMYTNLQQLQSVWTGSAATQFASTAQQWRAAQQQMEQSLEAIQQAMQHASGVYLDAEAQATSLFGMG
;
A
#
# COMPACT_ATOMS: atom_id res chain seq x y z
N MET A 1 -7.22 -34.14 3.98
CA MET A 1 -7.57 -32.79 4.50
C MET A 1 -6.26 -32.04 4.74
N ALA A 2 -5.91 -31.11 3.84
CA ALA A 2 -4.68 -30.30 3.91
C ALA A 2 -4.80 -28.94 3.19
N GLN A 3 -5.92 -28.65 2.52
CA GLN A 3 -6.02 -27.51 1.60
C GLN A 3 -6.29 -26.18 2.32
N PHE A 4 -7.22 -26.14 3.29
CA PHE A 4 -7.60 -24.89 3.96
C PHE A 4 -6.45 -24.19 4.71
N ARG A 5 -5.64 -24.92 5.49
CA ARG A 5 -4.50 -24.35 6.23
C ARG A 5 -3.44 -23.75 5.29
N VAL A 6 -3.21 -24.42 4.16
CA VAL A 6 -2.25 -24.00 3.14
C VAL A 6 -2.70 -22.73 2.43
N ASP A 7 -4.02 -22.55 2.22
CA ASP A 7 -4.57 -21.30 1.65
C ASP A 7 -4.50 -20.13 2.65
N SER A 8 -4.79 -20.35 3.94
CA SER A 8 -4.71 -19.33 4.99
C SER A 8 -3.29 -18.77 5.19
N GLU A 9 -2.27 -19.65 5.24
CA GLU A 9 -0.87 -19.22 5.38
C GLU A 9 -0.39 -18.43 4.15
N GLN A 10 -0.79 -18.83 2.94
CA GLN A 10 -0.45 -18.10 1.72
C GLN A 10 -1.07 -16.69 1.69
N ILE A 11 -2.32 -16.54 2.14
CA ILE A 11 -2.97 -15.22 2.23
C ILE A 11 -2.27 -14.31 3.22
N GLN A 12 -1.86 -14.84 4.38
CA GLN A 12 -1.10 -14.07 5.38
C GLN A 12 0.27 -13.62 4.82
N GLN A 13 0.97 -14.52 4.12
CA GLN A 13 2.24 -14.18 3.46
C GLN A 13 2.05 -13.11 2.38
N ALA A 14 1.00 -13.23 1.56
CA ALA A 14 0.66 -12.23 0.54
C ALA A 14 0.35 -10.87 1.19
N ALA A 15 -0.43 -10.83 2.28
CA ALA A 15 -0.72 -9.60 3.01
C ALA A 15 0.54 -8.94 3.58
N ALA A 16 1.46 -9.72 4.14
CA ALA A 16 2.75 -9.22 4.62
C ALA A 16 3.63 -8.65 3.49
N ALA A 17 3.67 -9.34 2.34
CA ALA A 17 4.39 -8.87 1.15
C ALA A 17 3.81 -7.57 0.59
N VAL A 18 2.48 -7.44 0.59
CA VAL A 18 1.78 -6.20 0.22
C VAL A 18 2.11 -5.07 1.20
N GLY A 19 2.07 -5.32 2.51
CA GLY A 19 2.44 -4.32 3.52
C GLY A 19 3.88 -3.81 3.39
N THR A 20 4.81 -4.72 3.07
CA THR A 20 6.21 -4.37 2.78
C THR A 20 6.32 -3.50 1.53
N SER A 21 5.64 -3.88 0.45
CA SER A 21 5.59 -3.11 -0.80
C SER A 21 5.02 -1.70 -0.59
N VAL A 22 3.93 -1.58 0.18
CA VAL A 22 3.32 -0.28 0.53
C VAL A 22 4.31 0.62 1.26
N SER A 23 5.06 0.07 2.21
CA SER A 23 6.05 0.84 2.97
C SER A 23 7.19 1.33 2.06
N ALA A 24 7.73 0.45 1.22
CA ALA A 24 8.78 0.82 0.27
C ALA A 24 8.33 1.90 -0.73
N ILE A 25 7.07 1.84 -1.19
CA ILE A 25 6.50 2.88 -2.06
C ILE A 25 6.41 4.22 -1.33
N ARG A 26 5.94 4.24 -0.08
CA ARG A 26 5.88 5.47 0.73
C ARG A 26 7.26 6.08 0.92
N ASP A 27 8.27 5.27 1.18
CA ASP A 27 9.66 5.74 1.31
C ASP A 27 10.17 6.36 -0.01
N ALA A 28 9.92 5.70 -1.13
CA ALA A 28 10.31 6.21 -2.45
C ALA A 28 9.61 7.55 -2.79
N VAL A 29 8.32 7.68 -2.47
CA VAL A 29 7.54 8.90 -2.66
C VAL A 29 8.08 10.05 -1.80
N ASN A 30 8.37 9.78 -0.53
CA ASN A 30 8.96 10.76 0.37
C ASN A 30 10.36 11.19 -0.13
N GLY A 31 11.18 10.24 -0.56
CA GLY A 31 12.51 10.53 -1.13
C GLY A 31 12.44 11.41 -2.38
N MET A 32 11.46 11.16 -3.26
CA MET A 32 11.25 12.00 -4.44
C MET A 32 10.85 13.43 -4.08
N TYR A 33 10.01 13.61 -3.03
CA TYR A 33 9.67 14.95 -2.54
C TYR A 33 10.90 15.72 -2.06
N THR A 34 11.77 15.08 -1.28
CA THR A 34 13.04 15.69 -0.83
C THR A 34 13.94 16.06 -2.02
N ASN A 35 14.08 15.18 -3.02
CA ASN A 35 14.87 15.45 -4.22
C ASN A 35 14.34 16.66 -4.99
N LEU A 36 13.02 16.77 -5.14
CA LEU A 36 12.39 17.92 -5.80
C LEU A 36 12.62 19.21 -5.01
N GLN A 37 12.52 19.19 -3.68
CA GLN A 37 12.82 20.38 -2.86
C GLN A 37 14.28 20.84 -3.01
N GLN A 38 15.23 19.91 -3.04
CA GLN A 38 16.64 20.25 -3.26
C GLN A 38 16.85 20.87 -4.63
N LEU A 39 16.26 20.28 -5.68
CA LEU A 39 16.34 20.82 -7.03
C LEU A 39 15.69 22.20 -7.12
N GLN A 40 14.55 22.44 -6.45
CA GLN A 40 13.89 23.74 -6.44
C GLN A 40 14.83 24.86 -5.95
N SER A 41 15.73 24.55 -5.01
CA SER A 41 16.67 25.53 -4.46
C SER A 41 17.76 25.97 -5.46
N VAL A 42 18.03 25.18 -6.51
CA VAL A 42 19.07 25.49 -7.51
C VAL A 42 18.53 26.18 -8.76
N TRP A 43 17.22 26.12 -9.00
CA TRP A 43 16.59 26.79 -10.15
C TRP A 43 16.36 28.27 -9.86
N THR A 44 16.76 29.13 -10.80
CA THR A 44 16.52 30.59 -10.74
C THR A 44 15.79 31.09 -11.98
N GLY A 45 15.14 32.25 -11.89
CA GLY A 45 14.45 32.87 -13.03
C GLY A 45 13.25 32.07 -13.51
N SER A 46 12.98 32.09 -14.82
CA SER A 46 11.80 31.44 -15.42
C SER A 46 11.74 29.91 -15.22
N ALA A 47 12.90 29.27 -15.05
CA ALA A 47 12.98 27.83 -14.76
C ALA A 47 12.45 27.49 -13.36
N ALA A 48 12.61 28.38 -12.38
CA ALA A 48 12.08 28.18 -11.03
C ALA A 48 10.54 28.12 -11.03
N THR A 49 9.89 28.96 -11.84
CA THR A 49 8.42 28.95 -11.99
C THR A 49 7.92 27.64 -12.61
N GLN A 50 8.59 27.16 -13.68
CA GLN A 50 8.22 25.88 -14.29
C GLN A 50 8.44 24.71 -13.32
N PHE A 51 9.56 24.72 -12.60
CA PHE A 51 9.86 23.68 -11.62
C PHE A 51 8.86 23.68 -10.45
N ALA A 52 8.40 24.85 -10.01
CA ALA A 52 7.35 24.94 -8.99
C ALA A 52 6.05 24.25 -9.44
N SER A 53 5.66 24.38 -10.72
CA SER A 53 4.52 23.65 -11.29
C SER A 53 4.75 22.14 -11.28
N THR A 54 5.94 21.66 -11.65
CA THR A 54 6.29 20.24 -11.56
C THR A 54 6.22 19.72 -10.12
N ALA A 55 6.70 20.49 -9.15
CA ALA A 55 6.61 20.14 -7.73
C ALA A 55 5.17 20.08 -7.21
N GLN A 56 4.27 20.95 -7.71
CA GLN A 56 2.84 20.88 -7.40
C GLN A 56 2.17 19.64 -8.00
N GLN A 57 2.48 19.31 -9.26
CA GLN A 57 1.99 18.10 -9.91
C GLN A 57 2.43 16.84 -9.17
N TRP A 58 3.70 16.80 -8.73
CA TRP A 58 4.20 15.72 -7.89
C TRP A 58 3.42 15.58 -6.59
N ARG A 59 3.13 16.67 -5.88
CA ARG A 59 2.33 16.62 -4.64
C ARG A 59 0.93 16.04 -4.88
N ALA A 60 0.28 16.38 -5.98
CA ALA A 60 -1.01 15.80 -6.34
C ALA A 60 -0.89 14.28 -6.61
N ALA A 61 0.17 13.86 -7.33
CA ALA A 61 0.42 12.45 -7.58
C ALA A 61 0.72 11.67 -6.28
N GLN A 62 1.47 12.25 -5.34
CA GLN A 62 1.70 11.68 -4.01
C GLN A 62 0.38 11.41 -3.29
N GLN A 63 -0.51 12.41 -3.22
CA GLN A 63 -1.80 12.27 -2.53
C GLN A 63 -2.65 11.16 -3.16
N GLN A 64 -2.69 11.09 -4.49
CA GLN A 64 -3.40 10.04 -5.19
C GLN A 64 -2.81 8.65 -4.87
N MET A 65 -1.49 8.55 -4.80
CA MET A 65 -0.81 7.30 -4.47
C MET A 65 -1.09 6.88 -3.02
N GLU A 66 -1.06 7.81 -2.06
CA GLU A 66 -1.41 7.54 -0.66
C GLU A 66 -2.82 6.96 -0.54
N GLN A 67 -3.81 7.57 -1.20
CA GLN A 67 -5.18 7.05 -1.24
C GLN A 67 -5.26 5.64 -1.83
N SER A 68 -4.51 5.36 -2.91
CA SER A 68 -4.47 4.02 -3.51
C SER A 68 -3.84 2.99 -2.57
N LEU A 69 -2.77 3.34 -1.86
CA LEU A 69 -2.12 2.46 -0.89
C LEU A 69 -3.03 2.18 0.32
N GLU A 70 -3.76 3.18 0.80
CA GLU A 70 -4.76 3.01 1.86
C GLU A 70 -5.89 2.07 1.43
N ALA A 71 -6.41 2.25 0.21
CA ALA A 71 -7.44 1.37 -0.34
C ALA A 71 -6.95 -0.10 -0.45
N ILE A 72 -5.71 -0.31 -0.89
CA ILE A 72 -5.09 -1.65 -0.93
C ILE A 72 -4.98 -2.24 0.47
N GLN A 73 -4.52 -1.45 1.46
CA GLN A 73 -4.41 -1.92 2.85
C GLN A 73 -5.78 -2.32 3.42
N GLN A 74 -6.82 -1.51 3.18
CA GLN A 74 -8.19 -1.82 3.62
C GLN A 74 -8.74 -3.08 2.96
N ALA A 75 -8.54 -3.24 1.64
CA ALA A 75 -8.97 -4.43 0.91
C ALA A 75 -8.29 -5.69 1.45
N MET A 76 -6.98 -5.63 1.76
CA MET A 76 -6.25 -6.76 2.33
C MET A 76 -6.70 -7.11 3.74
N GLN A 77 -6.98 -6.11 4.59
CA GLN A 77 -7.52 -6.33 5.93
C GLN A 77 -8.90 -6.99 5.86
N HIS A 78 -9.75 -6.52 4.95
CA HIS A 78 -11.08 -7.09 4.73
C HIS A 78 -11.00 -8.54 4.24
N ALA A 79 -10.16 -8.82 3.24
CA ALA A 79 -9.92 -10.16 2.72
C ALA A 79 -9.42 -11.12 3.82
N SER A 80 -8.50 -10.65 4.67
CA SER A 80 -7.98 -11.43 5.80
C SER A 80 -9.09 -11.74 6.83
N GLY A 81 -9.95 -10.76 7.15
CA GLY A 81 -11.06 -10.94 8.08
C GLY A 81 -12.12 -11.92 7.60
N VAL A 82 -12.53 -11.82 6.33
CA VAL A 82 -13.49 -12.76 5.71
C VAL A 82 -12.94 -14.19 5.74
N TYR A 83 -11.64 -14.36 5.51
CA TYR A 83 -11.04 -15.70 5.49
C TYR A 83 -10.98 -16.34 6.88
N LEU A 84 -10.63 -15.57 7.91
CA LEU A 84 -10.62 -16.04 9.30
C LEU A 84 -12.02 -16.45 9.76
N ASP A 85 -13.03 -15.67 9.39
CA ASP A 85 -14.43 -15.96 9.71
C ASP A 85 -14.92 -17.23 8.99
N ALA A 86 -14.60 -17.39 7.71
CA ALA A 86 -14.92 -18.60 6.95
C ALA A 86 -14.27 -19.86 7.54
N GLU A 87 -13.02 -19.77 8.01
CA GLU A 87 -12.31 -20.88 8.67
C GLU A 87 -12.96 -21.25 10.02
N ALA A 88 -13.34 -20.26 10.82
CA ALA A 88 -14.03 -20.47 12.09
C ALA A 88 -15.40 -21.15 11.88
N GLN A 89 -16.16 -20.72 10.88
CA GLN A 89 -17.43 -21.34 10.50
C GLN A 89 -17.25 -22.80 10.05
N ALA A 90 -16.28 -23.07 9.18
CA ALA A 90 -15.98 -24.43 8.71
C ALA A 90 -15.61 -25.36 9.87
N THR A 91 -14.74 -24.89 10.78
CA THR A 91 -14.31 -25.66 11.95
C THR A 91 -15.48 -26.00 12.88
N SER A 92 -16.39 -25.05 13.09
CA SER A 92 -17.62 -25.27 13.88
C SER A 92 -18.51 -26.37 13.27
N LEU A 93 -18.73 -26.33 11.95
CA LEU A 93 -19.56 -27.32 11.24
C LEU A 93 -18.99 -28.75 11.31
N PHE A 94 -17.67 -28.90 11.18
CA PHE A 94 -17.02 -30.21 11.30
C PHE A 94 -16.84 -30.69 12.74
N GLY A 95 -16.86 -29.79 13.74
CA GLY A 95 -16.82 -30.15 15.15
C GLY A 95 -18.17 -30.58 15.74
N MET A 96 -19.26 -30.38 15.01
CA MET A 96 -20.62 -30.81 15.39
C MET A 96 -21.04 -32.20 14.87
N GLY A 97 -20.15 -32.91 14.14
CA GLY A 97 -20.37 -34.28 13.65
C GLY A 97 -19.45 -35.29 14.29
#